data_AF-A0A925LY19-F1
#
_entry.id   AF-A0A925LY19-F1
#
_cell.length_a   1.000
_cell.length_b   1.000
_cell.length_c   1.000
_cell.angle_alpha   90.00
_cell.angle_beta   90.00
_cell.angle_gamma   90.00
#
_symmetry.space_group_name_H-M   'P 1'
#
loop_
_entity.id
_entity.type
_entity.pdbx_description
1 polymer ?
#
loop_
_entity_poly.entity_id
_entity_poly.type
_entity_poly.pdbx_seq_one_letter_code
_entity_poly.pdbx_strand_id
1 'polypeptide(L)' 'MFSSRHAKLTFPFWQFLNQPVFDSNVRVFLNPRRFCHFHQVSLLERCLSQECASKDSRCD' A
#
# COMPACT_ATOMS: atom_id res chain seq x y z
N MET A 1 19.41 24.68 -12.98
CA MET A 1 19.08 23.23 -12.95
C MET A 1 18.45 22.92 -11.61
N PHE A 2 17.13 22.73 -11.57
CA PHE A 2 16.47 22.28 -10.35
C PHE A 2 16.77 20.80 -10.16
N SER A 3 17.78 20.47 -9.34
CA SER A 3 17.92 19.12 -8.81
C SER A 3 16.69 18.82 -7.98
N SER A 4 15.69 18.20 -8.63
CA SER A 4 14.50 17.68 -7.97
C SER A 4 14.96 16.52 -7.10
N ARG A 5 15.42 16.83 -5.89
CA ARG A 5 15.52 15.87 -4.80
C ARG A 5 14.11 15.36 -4.63
N HIS A 6 13.82 14.20 -5.22
CA HIS A 6 12.55 13.49 -5.07
C HIS A 6 12.27 13.45 -3.57
N ALA A 7 11.42 14.36 -3.09
CA ALA A 7 10.95 14.35 -1.73
C ALA A 7 10.28 12.98 -1.61
N LYS A 8 10.94 12.05 -0.92
CA LYS A 8 10.40 10.72 -0.66
C LYS A 8 9.09 10.98 0.06
N LEU A 9 7.99 10.96 -0.68
CA LEU A 9 6.67 11.08 -0.12
C LEU A 9 6.59 9.92 0.88
N THR A 10 6.63 10.25 2.16
CA THR A 10 6.56 9.27 3.27
C THR A 10 5.18 8.60 3.32
N PHE A 11 4.29 9.04 2.45
CA PHE A 11 2.92 8.60 2.31
C PHE A 11 2.69 8.05 0.89
N PRO A 12 1.94 6.95 0.76
CA PRO A 12 1.47 6.40 -0.52
C PRO A 12 0.49 7.33 -1.26
N PHE A 13 0.99 8.48 -1.74
CA PHE A 13 0.19 9.56 -2.31
C PHE A 13 -0.59 9.13 -3.56
N TRP A 14 0.08 8.45 -4.48
CA TRP A 14 -0.56 7.95 -5.71
C TRP A 14 -1.66 6.93 -5.42
N GLN A 15 -1.48 6.07 -4.43
CA GLN A 15 -2.48 5.06 -4.06
C GLN A 15 -3.69 5.70 -3.37
N PHE A 16 -3.48 6.79 -2.63
CA PHE A 16 -4.56 7.60 -2.08
C PHE A 16 -5.38 8.31 -3.18
N LEU A 17 -4.72 8.90 -4.17
CA LEU A 17 -5.43 9.57 -5.27
C LEU A 17 -6.19 8.59 -6.16
N ASN A 18 -5.68 7.37 -6.32
CA ASN A 18 -6.31 6.32 -7.13
C ASN A 18 -7.33 5.48 -6.35
N GLN A 19 -7.85 5.98 -5.23
CA GLN A 19 -8.94 5.29 -4.52
C GLN A 19 -10.17 5.17 -5.44
N PRO A 20 -10.87 4.02 -5.44
CA PRO A 20 -12.11 3.87 -6.17
C PRO A 20 -13.24 4.59 -5.43
N VAL A 21 -13.35 5.91 -5.66
CA VAL A 21 -14.27 6.80 -4.92
C VAL A 21 -15.76 6.47 -5.18
N PHE A 22 -16.05 5.78 -6.28
CA PHE A 22 -17.41 5.47 -6.73
C PHE A 22 -17.82 4.00 -6.54
N ASP A 23 -16.98 3.17 -5.90
CA ASP A 23 -17.32 1.78 -5.62
C ASP A 23 -17.94 1.64 -4.23
N SER A 24 -19.20 1.22 -4.16
CA SER A 24 -19.92 1.00 -2.89
C SER A 24 -19.34 -0.16 -2.08
N ASN A 25 -18.57 -1.06 -2.71
CA ASN A 25 -17.94 -2.20 -2.05
C ASN A 25 -16.59 -1.85 -1.42
N VAL A 26 -16.01 -0.69 -1.76
CA VAL A 26 -14.68 -0.30 -1.28
C VAL A 26 -14.78 0.86 -0.29
N ARG A 27 -14.11 0.70 0.86
CA ARG A 27 -14.04 1.75 1.86
C ARG A 27 -13.13 2.88 1.38
N VAL A 28 -13.73 4.00 1.00
CA VAL A 28 -13.01 5.23 0.65
C VAL A 28 -12.56 5.94 1.92
N PHE A 29 -11.28 6.34 1.96
CA PHE A 29 -10.72 7.12 3.07
C PHE A 29 -10.34 8.50 2.55
N LEU A 30 -11.13 9.52 2.88
CA LEU A 30 -10.83 10.91 2.50
C LEU A 30 -9.78 11.58 3.40
N ASN A 31 -9.46 10.96 4.55
CA ASN A 31 -8.42 11.42 5.45
C ASN A 31 -7.08 10.71 5.11
N PRO A 32 -6.04 11.44 4.68
CA PRO A 32 -4.76 10.84 4.28
C PRO A 32 -4.08 10.03 5.38
N ARG A 33 -4.14 10.48 6.64
CA ARG A 33 -3.53 9.76 7.77
C ARG A 33 -4.21 8.41 7.99
N ARG A 34 -5.54 8.38 7.88
CA ARG A 34 -6.34 7.16 8.04
C ARG A 34 -6.09 6.18 6.90
N PHE A 35 -5.98 6.67 5.66
CA PHE A 35 -5.59 5.84 4.53
C PHE A 35 -4.20 5.23 4.74
N CYS A 36 -3.21 6.03 5.18
CA CYS A 36 -1.84 5.54 5.39
C CYS A 36 -1.81 4.33 6.32
N HIS A 37 -2.45 4.47 7.47
CA HIS A 37 -2.52 3.41 8.48
C HIS A 37 -3.18 2.15 7.90
N PHE A 38 -4.34 2.29 7.25
CA PHE A 38 -5.05 1.15 6.67
C PHE A 38 -4.24 0.47 5.55
N HIS A 39 -3.60 1.27 4.70
CA HIS A 39 -2.76 0.79 3.62
C HIS A 39 -1.55 -0.01 4.13
N GLN A 40 -0.89 0.46 5.20
CA GLN A 40 0.21 -0.26 5.84
C GLN A 40 -0.25 -1.61 6.41
N VAL A 41 -1.38 -1.66 7.11
CA VAL A 41 -1.94 -2.92 7.63
C VAL A 41 -2.27 -3.88 6.50
N SER A 42 -2.93 -3.39 5.44
CA SER A 42 -3.27 -4.22 4.28
C SER A 42 -2.04 -4.81 3.59
N LEU A 43 -0.93 -4.06 3.52
CA LEU A 43 0.33 -4.56 2.99
C LEU A 43 0.92 -5.66 3.88
N LEU A 44 0.92 -5.45 5.20
CA LEU A 44 1.39 -6.44 6.16
C LEU A 44 0.58 -7.74 6.06
N GLU A 45 -0.75 -7.64 5.97
CA GLU A 45 -1.64 -8.80 5.79
C GLU A 45 -1.31 -9.57 4.51
N ARG A 46 -1.05 -8.87 3.39
CA ARG A 46 -0.67 -9.49 2.12
C ARG A 46 0.69 -10.18 2.21
N CYS A 47 1.70 -9.52 2.79
CA CYS A 47 3.02 -10.11 2.97
C CYS A 47 2.96 -11.35 3.87
N LEU A 48 2.24 -11.26 5.00
CA LEU A 48 2.05 -12.39 5.91
C LEU A 48 1.31 -13.55 5.24
N SER A 49 0.33 -13.26 4.39
CA SER A 49 -0.36 -14.27 3.58
C SER A 49 0.57 -14.88 2.51
N GLN A 50 1.54 -14.11 2.02
CA GLN A 50 2.48 -14.52 0.98
C GLN A 50 3.68 -15.30 1.51
N GLU A 51 4.07 -15.12 2.78
CA GLU A 51 5.21 -15.80 3.44
C GLU A 51 5.04 -17.34 3.54
N CYS A 52 3.84 -17.87 3.23
CA CYS A 52 3.61 -19.31 3.09
C CYS A 52 3.88 -19.87 1.68
N ALA A 53 4.04 -19.04 0.65
CA ALA A 53 4.21 -19.50 -0.74
C ALA A 53 5.69 -19.65 -1.17
N SER A 54 6.63 -19.09 -0.41
CA SER A 54 8.07 -19.11 -0.73
C SER A 54 8.87 -20.19 0.03
N LYS A 55 8.20 -21.09 0.74
CA LYS A 55 8.81 -22.16 1.54
C LYS A 55 8.69 -23.57 0.94
N ASP A 56 8.57 -23.66 -0.38
CA ASP A 56 8.48 -24.94 -1.11
C ASP A 56 9.43 -25.00 -2.34
N SER A 57 10.64 -24.46 -2.22
CA SER A 57 11.63 -24.61 -3.32
C SER A 57 13.09 -24.77 -2.89
N ARG A 58 13.37 -25.36 -1.71
CA ARG A 58 14.71 -25.88 -1.34
C ARG A 58 14.66 -27.10 -0.42
N CYS A 59 14.02 -28.17 -0.87
CA CYS A 59 14.27 -29.60 -0.59
C CYS A 59 13.66 -30.30 -1.82
N ASP A 60 14.30 -31.11 -2.66
CA ASP A 60 15.53 -31.89 -2.65
C ASP A 60 16.35 -31.63 -3.94
#